data_AF-A0A4Y6GRJ6-F1
#
_entry.id   AF-A0A4Y6GRJ6-F1
#
_cell.length_a   1.000
_cell.length_b   1.000
_cell.length_c   1.000
_cell.angle_alpha   90.00
_cell.angle_beta   90.00
_cell.angle_gamma   90.00
#
_symmetry.space_group_name_H-M   'P 1'
#
loop_
_entity.id
_entity.type
_entity.pdbx_description
1 polymer ?
#
loop_
_entity_poly.entity_id
_entity_poly.type
_entity_poly.pdbx_seq_one_letter_code
_entity_poly.pdbx_strand_id
1 'polypeptide(L)' 'SIGIAVGMATSIPPHNLKETIDAVIAYARNKDITVEELLQYIKGPDFPTAG' A
#
# COMPACT_ATOMS: atom_id res chain seq x y z
N SER A 1 0.78 0.34 -11.01
CA SER A 1 0.51 -0.18 -12.36
C SER A 1 -0.63 0.64 -12.95
N ILE A 2 -0.44 1.33 -14.08
CA ILE A 2 -1.51 2.06 -14.77
C ILE A 2 -2.16 1.07 -15.73
N GLY A 3 -3.32 0.55 -15.37
CA GLY A 3 -4.11 -0.35 -16.20
C GLY A 3 -5.34 0.39 -16.71
N ILE A 4 -5.44 0.60 -18.01
CA ILE A 4 -6.69 1.01 -18.66
C ILE A 4 -7.38 -0.28 -19.11
N ALA A 5 -8.22 -0.83 -18.24
CA ALA A 5 -9.21 -1.82 -18.63
C ALA A 5 -10.47 -1.07 -19.05
N VAL A 6 -11.07 -1.44 -20.17
CA VAL A 6 -12.25 -0.78 -20.74
C VAL A 6 -13.36 -0.71 -19.67
N GLY A 7 -13.61 0.50 -19.15
CA GLY A 7 -14.65 0.78 -18.15
C GLY A 7 -14.19 0.98 -16.70
N MET A 8 -12.94 0.70 -16.33
CA MET A 8 -12.42 0.95 -14.97
C MET A 8 -10.99 1.48 -15.02
N ALA A 9 -10.80 2.72 -14.56
CA ALA A 9 -9.49 3.32 -14.37
C ALA A 9 -9.01 3.03 -12.94
N THR A 10 -8.01 2.17 -12.80
CA THR A 10 -7.34 1.91 -11.52
C THR A 10 -6.00 2.65 -11.52
N SER A 11 -5.91 3.68 -10.68
CA SER A 11 -4.66 4.38 -10.39
C SER A 11 -4.19 3.95 -9.00
N ILE A 12 -3.33 2.94 -8.93
CA ILE A 12 -2.67 2.52 -7.68
C ILE A 12 -1.26 3.14 -7.68
N PRO A 13 -0.98 4.08 -6.76
CA PRO A 13 0.33 4.70 -6.69
C PRO A 13 1.38 3.71 -6.17
N PRO A 14 2.67 3.93 -6.49
CA PRO A 14 3.74 3.09 -5.97
C PRO A 14 3.82 3.22 -4.45
N HIS A 15 3.98 2.09 -3.76
CA HIS A 15 4.23 2.03 -2.32
C HIS A 15 5.60 1.42 -2.10
N ASN A 16 6.25 1.75 -0.99
CA ASN A 16 7.54 1.18 -0.68
C ASN A 16 7.39 -0.33 -0.41
N LEU A 17 8.25 -1.14 -1.04
CA LEU A 17 8.20 -2.60 -0.89
C LEU A 17 8.43 -3.01 0.58
N LYS A 18 9.30 -2.30 1.30
CA LYS A 18 9.61 -2.59 2.70
C LYS A 18 8.38 -2.36 3.59
N GLU A 19 7.70 -1.24 3.41
CA GLU A 19 6.46 -0.91 4.12
C GLU A 19 5.34 -1.91 3.82
N THR A 20 5.24 -2.34 2.56
CA THR A 20 4.28 -3.36 2.15
C THR A 20 4.55 -4.71 2.81
N ILE A 21 5.81 -5.13 2.89
CA ILE A 21 6.22 -6.38 3.56
C ILE A 21 5.93 -6.31 5.06
N ASP A 22 6.26 -5.19 5.71
CA ASP A 22 6.01 -5.00 7.14
C ASP A 22 4.51 -5.01 7.46
N ALA A 23 3.67 -4.39 6.62
CA ALA A 23 2.21 -4.42 6.74
C ALA A 23 1.64 -5.84 6.56
N VAL A 24 2.16 -6.62 5.60
CA VAL A 24 1.76 -8.02 5.38
C VAL A 24 2.15 -8.90 6.58
N ILE A 25 3.34 -8.69 7.17
CA ILE A 25 3.77 -9.40 8.38
C ILE A 25 2.88 -9.01 9.57
N ALA A 26 2.53 -7.74 9.72
CA ALA A 26 1.62 -7.27 10.76
C ALA A 26 0.24 -7.93 10.64
N TYR A 27 -0.32 -7.99 9.43
CA TYR A 27 -1.58 -8.69 9.13
C TYR A 27 -1.48 -10.21 9.38
N ALA A 28 -0.35 -10.82 9.04
CA ALA A 28 -0.13 -12.25 9.29
C ALA A 28 -0.08 -12.58 10.79
N ARG A 29 0.37 -11.63 11.63
CA ARG A 29 0.44 -11.79 13.09
C ARG A 29 -0.87 -11.46 13.79
N ASN A 30 -1.60 -10.46 13.31
CA ASN A 30 -2.91 -10.08 13.82
C ASN A 30 -3.89 -9.94 12.65
N LYS A 31 -4.76 -10.94 12.47
CA LYS A 31 -5.77 -10.93 11.39
C LYS A 31 -6.88 -9.90 11.61
N ASP A 32 -7.04 -9.42 12.84
CA ASP A 32 -8.02 -8.41 13.23
C ASP A 32 -7.43 -6.99 13.25
N ILE A 33 -6.19 -6.82 12.75
CA ILE A 33 -5.54 -5.51 12.64
C ILE A 33 -6.44 -4.55 11.85
N THR A 34 -6.65 -3.35 12.39
CA THR A 34 -7.53 -2.37 11.74
C THR A 34 -6.81 -1.65 10.60
N VAL A 35 -7.59 -0.98 9.75
CA VAL A 35 -7.03 -0.15 8.68
C VAL A 35 -6.16 0.98 9.27
N GLU A 36 -6.54 1.56 10.41
CA GLU A 36 -5.75 2.62 11.05
C GLU A 36 -4.39 2.11 11.55
N GLU A 37 -4.33 0.88 12.03
CA GLU A 37 -3.09 0.24 12.46
C GLU A 37 -2.21 -0.13 11.26
N LEU A 38 -2.79 -0.61 10.16
CA LEU A 38 -2.07 -0.88 8.91
C LEU A 38 -1.46 0.39 8.30
N LEU A 39 -2.14 1.53 8.44
CA LEU A 39 -1.62 2.84 8.01
C LEU A 39 -0.39 3.32 8.82
N GLN A 40 -0.11 2.73 9.99
CA GLN A 40 1.15 2.99 10.71
C GLN A 40 2.36 2.36 10.00
N TYR A 41 2.14 1.27 9.26
CA TYR A 41 3.18 0.56 8.52
C TYR A 41 3.33 1.08 7.10
N ILE A 42 2.21 1.50 6.46
CA ILE A 42 2.21 2.12 5.13
C ILE A 42 2.08 3.63 5.31
N LYS A 43 3.22 4.34 5.40
CA LYS A 43 3.25 5.79 5.66
C LYS A 43 2.67 6.62 4.52
N GLY A 44 2.61 6.04 3.31
CA GLY A 44 1.95 6.64 2.17
C GLY A 44 2.51 6.13 0.85
N PRO A 45 2.05 6.70 -0.26
CA PRO A 45 2.59 6.38 -1.56
C PRO A 45 3.99 6.96 -1.73
N ASP A 46 4.95 6.08 -2.02
CA ASP A 46 6.35 6.43 -2.20
C ASP A 46 6.57 6.84 -3.66
N PHE A 47 6.52 8.14 -3.92
CA PHE A 47 6.77 8.67 -5.25
C PHE A 47 8.28 8.84 -5.46
N PRO A 48 8.85 8.31 -6.56
CA PRO A 48 10.29 8.44 -6.86
C PRO A 48 10.73 9.89 -7.10
N THR A 49 9.77 10.80 -7.27
CA THR A 49 9.97 12.25 -7.17
C THR A 49 9.81 12.64 -5.71
N ALA A 50 10.82 12.37 -4.88
CA ALA A 50 11.08 13.30 -3.80
C ALA A 50 11.22 14.67 -4.47
N GLY A 51 10.26 15.56 -4.25
CA GLY A 51 10.34 16.94 -4.74
C GLY A 51 11.60 17.61 -4.22
#